data_AF-A0A3S3H0V1-F1
#
_entry.id   AF-A0A3S3H0V1-F1
#
_cell.length_a   1.000
_cell.length_b   1.000
_cell.length_c   1.000
_cell.angle_alpha   90.00
_cell.angle_beta   90.00
_cell.angle_gamma   90.00
#
_symmetry.space_group_name_H-M   'P 1'
#
loop_
_entity.id
_entity.type
_entity.pdbx_description
1 polymer ?
#
loop_
_entity_poly.entity_id
_entity_poly.type
_entity_poly.pdbx_seq_one_letter_code
_entity_poly.pdbx_strand_id
1 'polypeptide(L)'
;MSNFTAKRTGILRRLARKFRREERGAILVEMTLITPLMIALSAGVFEFGTVIHRKLLIEAGLRDAARFMARCTTGFAAVNCTTTAQNIAKYGAPTAGTLRVADWGTDEPVVISTYDTTNAVDPDTGLQDYRGTGATVSTIQVTTTYNYGATSLLSYIGIGPITITASQEERFVGY
;
A
#
# COMPACT_ATOMS: atom_id res chain seq x y z
N MET A 1 2.37 48.36 -58.67
CA MET A 1 2.34 47.16 -57.79
C MET A 1 2.86 47.39 -56.36
N SER A 2 3.07 48.63 -55.89
CA SER A 2 3.68 48.93 -54.57
C SER A 2 2.71 48.97 -53.37
N ASN A 3 1.42 49.28 -53.59
CA ASN A 3 0.47 49.58 -52.49
C ASN A 3 -0.07 48.35 -51.72
N PHE A 4 0.08 47.13 -52.23
CA PHE A 4 -0.53 45.94 -51.62
C PHE A 4 0.29 45.40 -50.43
N THR A 5 1.61 45.55 -50.47
CA THR A 5 2.55 45.02 -49.47
C THR A 5 2.56 45.86 -48.19
N ALA A 6 2.43 47.19 -48.31
CA ALA A 6 2.36 48.13 -47.18
C ALA A 6 1.07 47.97 -46.36
N LYS A 7 -0.06 47.68 -47.02
CA LYS A 7 -1.35 47.47 -46.35
C LYS A 7 -1.36 46.18 -45.51
N ARG A 8 -0.70 45.11 -46.00
CA ARG A 8 -0.50 43.83 -45.28
C ARG A 8 0.34 43.99 -44.02
N THR A 9 1.44 44.74 -44.08
CA THR A 9 2.32 44.99 -42.92
C THR A 9 1.63 45.85 -41.84
N GLY A 10 0.79 46.81 -42.25
CA GLY A 10 -0.03 47.60 -41.32
C GLY A 10 -1.07 46.78 -40.55
N ILE A 11 -1.72 45.82 -41.24
CA ILE A 11 -2.72 44.93 -40.63
C ILE A 11 -2.07 43.97 -39.62
N LEU A 12 -0.94 43.35 -39.98
CA LEU A 12 -0.18 42.46 -39.09
C LEU A 12 0.32 43.19 -37.83
N ARG A 13 0.83 44.42 -37.98
CA ARG A 13 1.24 45.26 -36.84
C ARG A 13 0.08 45.69 -35.94
N ARG A 14 -1.13 45.80 -36.48
CA ARG A 14 -2.35 46.10 -35.69
C ARG A 14 -2.84 44.87 -34.93
N LEU A 15 -2.84 43.71 -35.58
CA LEU A 15 -3.21 42.44 -34.96
C LEU A 15 -2.23 42.06 -33.83
N ALA A 16 -0.92 42.21 -34.04
CA ALA A 16 0.09 41.94 -33.01
C ALA A 16 -0.02 42.89 -31.80
N ARG A 17 -0.36 44.18 -32.02
CA ARG A 17 -0.64 45.13 -30.92
C ARG A 17 -1.94 44.82 -30.19
N LYS A 18 -2.95 44.32 -30.90
CA LYS A 18 -4.22 43.90 -30.31
C LYS A 18 -4.02 42.66 -29.43
N PHE A 19 -3.31 41.65 -29.94
CA PHE A 19 -2.91 40.46 -29.19
C PHE A 19 -2.07 40.79 -27.95
N ARG A 20 -1.08 41.68 -28.06
CA ARG A 20 -0.27 42.15 -26.91
C ARG A 20 -1.06 42.90 -25.83
N ARG A 21 -2.27 43.37 -26.15
CA ARG A 21 -3.14 44.13 -25.25
C ARG A 21 -4.29 43.28 -24.70
N GLU A 22 -4.38 42.00 -25.10
CA GLU A 22 -5.36 41.07 -24.56
C GLU A 22 -4.80 40.30 -23.36
N GLU A 23 -5.16 40.76 -22.16
CA GLU A 23 -4.83 40.09 -20.87
C GLU A 23 -5.38 38.65 -20.81
N ARG A 24 -6.42 38.34 -21.58
CA ARG A 24 -7.01 37.00 -21.70
C ARG A 24 -6.02 35.97 -22.27
N GLY A 25 -5.10 36.38 -23.14
CA GLY A 25 -4.08 35.48 -23.70
C GLY A 25 -2.99 35.14 -22.69
N ALA A 26 -2.64 36.06 -21.79
CA ALA A 26 -1.67 35.83 -20.73
C ALA A 26 -2.20 34.81 -19.70
N ILE A 27 -3.47 34.92 -19.32
CA ILE A 27 -4.14 33.97 -18.41
C ILE A 27 -4.11 32.54 -18.98
N LEU A 28 -4.32 32.37 -20.29
CA LEU A 28 -4.27 31.06 -20.93
C LEU A 28 -2.86 30.45 -20.81
N VAL A 29 -1.81 31.25 -21.01
CA VAL A 29 -0.42 30.80 -20.91
C VAL A 29 -0.04 30.45 -19.47
N GLU A 30 -0.41 31.29 -18.51
CA GLU A 30 -0.18 31.03 -17.08
C GLU A 30 -0.85 29.72 -16.64
N MET A 31 -2.12 29.52 -17.01
CA MET A 31 -2.83 28.31 -16.65
C MET A 31 -2.25 27.08 -17.37
N THR A 32 -1.78 27.23 -18.61
CA THR A 32 -1.10 26.14 -19.35
C THR A 32 0.20 25.70 -18.67
N LEU A 33 0.90 26.59 -17.98
CA LEU A 33 2.14 26.27 -17.27
C LEU A 33 1.87 25.68 -15.87
N ILE A 34 0.87 26.20 -15.14
CA ILE A 34 0.59 25.78 -13.76
C ILE A 34 -0.21 24.47 -13.71
N THR A 35 -1.15 24.28 -14.63
CA THR A 35 -2.04 23.10 -14.65
C THR A 35 -1.30 21.76 -14.69
N PRO A 36 -0.29 21.52 -15.56
CA PRO A 36 0.38 20.23 -15.58
C PRO A 36 1.11 19.93 -14.27
N LEU A 37 1.68 20.95 -13.60
CA LEU A 37 2.30 20.80 -12.30
C LEU A 37 1.26 20.42 -11.23
N MET A 38 0.11 21.09 -11.20
CA MET A 38 -0.95 20.80 -10.24
C MET A 38 -1.56 19.41 -10.45
N ILE A 39 -1.75 18.99 -11.71
CA ILE A 39 -2.21 17.63 -12.04
C ILE A 39 -1.19 16.60 -11.56
N ALA A 40 0.10 16.79 -11.86
CA ALA A 40 1.15 15.87 -11.44
C ALA A 40 1.22 15.72 -9.91
N LEU A 41 1.17 16.84 -9.17
CA LEU A 41 1.16 16.81 -7.70
C LEU A 41 -0.08 16.11 -7.16
N SER A 42 -1.26 16.43 -7.69
CA SER A 42 -2.52 15.81 -7.25
C SER A 42 -2.51 14.31 -7.51
N ALA A 43 -2.10 13.90 -8.70
CA ALA A 43 -2.04 12.50 -9.08
C ALA A 43 -1.03 11.72 -8.23
N GLY A 44 0.12 12.33 -7.90
CA GLY A 44 1.05 11.78 -6.92
C GLY A 44 0.40 11.57 -5.54
N VAL A 45 -0.31 12.56 -5.01
CA VAL A 45 -0.99 12.44 -3.72
C VAL A 45 -2.04 11.31 -3.73
N PHE A 46 -2.83 11.18 -4.79
CA PHE A 46 -3.81 10.10 -4.92
C PHE A 46 -3.17 8.71 -4.99
N GLU A 47 -2.08 8.58 -5.73
CA GLU A 47 -1.34 7.34 -5.87
C GLU A 47 -0.75 6.89 -4.52
N PHE A 48 -0.04 7.79 -3.82
CA PHE A 48 0.51 7.49 -2.49
C PHE A 48 -0.60 7.23 -1.46
N GLY A 49 -1.74 7.93 -1.55
CA GLY A 49 -2.91 7.66 -0.72
C GLY A 49 -3.41 6.23 -0.88
N THR A 50 -3.44 5.73 -2.12
CA THR A 50 -3.85 4.36 -2.43
C THR A 50 -2.83 3.34 -1.93
N VAL A 51 -1.53 3.61 -2.09
CA VAL A 51 -0.45 2.78 -1.53
C VAL A 51 -0.59 2.63 -0.01
N ILE A 52 -0.75 3.75 0.70
CA ILE A 52 -0.89 3.76 2.17
C ILE A 52 -2.16 3.04 2.58
N HIS A 53 -3.28 3.28 1.90
CA HIS A 53 -4.54 2.60 2.18
C HIS A 53 -4.41 1.08 2.06
N ARG A 54 -3.80 0.58 0.98
CA ARG A 54 -3.56 -0.86 0.77
C ARG A 54 -2.64 -1.44 1.84
N LYS A 55 -1.56 -0.73 2.19
CA LYS A 55 -0.65 -1.15 3.27
C LYS A 55 -1.40 -1.32 4.60
N LEU A 56 -2.23 -0.34 4.98
CA LEU A 56 -3.01 -0.41 6.22
C LEU A 56 -4.01 -1.57 6.21
N LEU A 57 -4.63 -1.85 5.06
CA LEU A 57 -5.52 -3.00 4.91
C LEU A 57 -4.76 -4.32 5.05
N ILE A 58 -3.57 -4.44 4.45
CA ILE A 58 -2.72 -5.63 4.57
C ILE A 58 -2.28 -5.83 6.02
N GLU A 59 -1.75 -4.81 6.69
CA GLU A 59 -1.31 -4.90 8.09
C GLU A 59 -2.46 -5.29 9.03
N ALA A 60 -3.66 -4.75 8.81
CA ALA A 60 -4.84 -5.15 9.57
C ALA A 60 -5.20 -6.62 9.34
N GLY A 61 -5.17 -7.09 8.09
CA GLY A 61 -5.41 -8.50 7.77
C GLY A 61 -4.39 -9.45 8.40
N LEU A 62 -3.09 -9.12 8.33
CA LEU A 62 -2.05 -9.91 8.96
C LEU A 62 -2.21 -9.96 10.48
N ARG A 63 -2.60 -8.85 11.10
CA ARG A 63 -2.85 -8.80 12.55
C ARG A 63 -4.02 -9.70 12.96
N ASP A 64 -5.12 -9.66 12.21
CA ASP A 64 -6.28 -10.51 12.49
C ASP A 64 -5.94 -11.99 12.31
N ALA A 65 -5.15 -12.33 11.29
CA ALA A 65 -4.64 -13.69 11.08
C ALA A 65 -3.69 -14.14 12.18
N ALA A 66 -2.76 -13.27 12.62
CA ALA A 66 -1.83 -13.57 13.70
C ALA A 66 -2.57 -13.82 15.02
N ARG A 67 -3.57 -12.99 15.35
CA ARG A 67 -4.42 -13.16 16.54
C ARG A 67 -5.25 -14.43 16.50
N PHE A 68 -5.78 -14.78 15.33
CA PHE A 68 -6.48 -16.04 15.14
C PHE A 68 -5.53 -17.23 15.36
N MET A 69 -4.36 -17.21 14.71
CA MET A 69 -3.34 -18.25 14.88
C MET A 69 -2.86 -18.37 16.32
N ALA A 70 -2.72 -17.25 17.05
CA ALA A 70 -2.26 -17.23 18.43
C ALA A 70 -3.16 -18.03 19.39
N ARG A 71 -4.43 -18.23 19.00
CA ARG A 71 -5.44 -18.97 19.76
C ARG A 71 -5.84 -20.28 19.11
N CYS A 72 -5.50 -20.51 17.84
CA CYS A 72 -5.95 -21.69 17.11
C CYS A 72 -5.23 -22.93 17.65
N THR A 73 -6.01 -23.88 18.17
CA THR A 73 -5.52 -25.19 18.59
C THR A 73 -6.16 -26.27 17.75
N THR A 74 -5.38 -27.26 17.34
CA THR A 74 -5.82 -28.39 16.50
C THR A 74 -6.76 -29.36 17.22
N GLY A 75 -7.03 -29.15 18.51
CA GLY A 75 -7.91 -29.98 19.34
C GLY A 75 -9.41 -29.79 19.09
N PHE A 76 -9.83 -28.67 18.48
CA PHE A 76 -11.23 -28.44 18.09
C PHE A 76 -11.43 -28.79 16.60
N ALA A 77 -12.03 -29.95 16.34
CA ALA A 77 -12.62 -30.40 15.07
C ALA A 77 -11.91 -29.96 13.77
N ALA A 78 -10.94 -30.71 13.24
CA ALA A 78 -10.46 -30.68 11.84
C ALA A 78 -10.28 -29.29 11.17
N VAL A 79 -10.10 -28.20 11.94
CA VAL A 79 -9.92 -26.86 11.38
C VAL A 79 -8.48 -26.75 10.91
N ASN A 80 -8.29 -26.46 9.62
CA ASN A 80 -6.99 -26.09 9.09
C ASN A 80 -6.67 -24.64 9.49
N CYS A 81 -6.10 -24.46 10.69
CA CYS A 81 -5.74 -23.16 11.26
C CYS A 81 -4.99 -22.28 10.25
N THR A 82 -4.03 -22.86 9.54
CA THR A 82 -3.20 -22.15 8.56
C THR A 82 -4.04 -21.60 7.41
N THR A 83 -4.86 -22.43 6.77
CA THR A 83 -5.72 -21.99 5.66
C THR A 83 -6.75 -20.97 6.11
N THR A 84 -7.36 -21.17 7.28
CA THR A 84 -8.32 -20.21 7.83
C THR A 84 -7.66 -18.87 8.15
N ALA A 85 -6.46 -18.86 8.73
CA ALA A 85 -5.70 -17.64 8.99
C ALA A 85 -5.31 -16.91 7.70
N GLN A 86 -4.86 -17.65 6.68
CA GLN A 86 -4.57 -17.08 5.35
C GLN A 86 -5.82 -16.46 4.72
N ASN A 87 -6.98 -17.10 4.86
CA ASN A 87 -8.24 -16.55 4.40
C ASN A 87 -8.65 -15.29 5.19
N ILE A 88 -8.47 -15.29 6.51
CA ILE A 88 -8.75 -14.12 7.35
C ILE A 88 -7.86 -12.94 6.92
N ALA A 89 -6.58 -13.18 6.66
CA ALA A 89 -5.68 -12.13 6.18
C ALA A 89 -6.15 -11.54 4.84
N LYS A 90 -6.45 -12.40 3.85
CA LYS A 90 -6.75 -11.96 2.48
C LYS A 90 -8.18 -11.48 2.27
N TYR A 91 -9.16 -12.09 2.93
CA TYR A 91 -10.60 -11.86 2.69
C TYR A 91 -11.31 -11.22 3.88
N GLY A 92 -10.68 -11.18 5.06
CA GLY A 92 -11.35 -10.75 6.30
C GLY A 92 -12.39 -11.76 6.81
N ALA A 93 -12.39 -12.99 6.29
CA ALA A 93 -13.34 -14.05 6.61
C ALA A 93 -12.62 -15.41 6.69
N PRO A 94 -13.16 -16.41 7.42
CA PRO A 94 -12.53 -17.73 7.54
C PRO A 94 -12.52 -18.53 6.23
N THR A 95 -13.34 -18.15 5.26
CA THR A 95 -13.46 -18.76 3.94
C THR A 95 -13.01 -17.79 2.85
N ALA A 96 -12.64 -18.33 1.69
CA ALA A 96 -12.33 -17.51 0.52
C ALA A 96 -13.54 -16.66 0.10
N GLY A 97 -13.27 -15.45 -0.39
CA GLY A 97 -14.30 -14.48 -0.76
C GLY A 97 -13.73 -13.32 -1.56
N THR A 98 -14.25 -12.12 -1.34
CA THR A 98 -13.71 -10.90 -1.95
C THR A 98 -12.41 -10.51 -1.28
N LEU A 99 -11.37 -10.27 -2.07
CA LEU A 99 -10.08 -9.82 -1.54
C LEU A 99 -10.24 -8.46 -0.84
N ARG A 100 -9.63 -8.36 0.34
CA ARG A 100 -9.51 -7.12 1.11
C ARG A 100 -8.76 -6.04 0.33
N VAL A 101 -7.78 -6.45 -0.46
CA VAL A 101 -7.06 -5.63 -1.44
C VAL A 101 -7.22 -6.30 -2.80
N ALA A 102 -7.88 -5.62 -3.74
CA ALA A 102 -8.41 -6.24 -4.96
C ALA A 102 -7.37 -6.98 -5.83
N ASP A 103 -6.10 -6.56 -5.78
CA ASP A 103 -4.99 -7.14 -6.53
C ASP A 103 -4.01 -7.94 -5.65
N TRP A 104 -4.32 -8.17 -4.38
CA TRP A 104 -3.54 -9.02 -3.47
C TRP A 104 -3.86 -10.51 -3.68
N GLY A 105 -3.51 -10.99 -4.87
CA GLY A 105 -3.88 -12.29 -5.41
C GLY A 105 -3.03 -13.46 -4.91
N THR A 106 -3.07 -14.59 -5.61
CA THR A 106 -2.39 -15.84 -5.22
C THR A 106 -0.87 -15.75 -5.25
N ASP A 107 -0.31 -14.88 -6.08
CA ASP A 107 1.14 -14.75 -6.30
C ASP A 107 1.86 -14.05 -5.14
N GLU A 108 1.10 -13.52 -4.19
CA GLU A 108 1.57 -12.80 -3.01
C GLU A 108 1.11 -13.54 -1.76
N PRO A 109 1.83 -14.61 -1.36
CA PRO A 109 1.38 -15.48 -0.29
C PRO A 109 1.42 -14.78 1.07
N VAL A 110 0.50 -15.21 1.95
CA VAL A 110 0.59 -14.96 3.38
C VAL A 110 1.31 -16.15 3.99
N VAL A 111 2.54 -15.91 4.46
CA VAL A 111 3.41 -16.92 5.06
C VAL A 111 3.27 -16.84 6.57
N ILE A 112 2.97 -17.97 7.18
CA ILE A 112 2.83 -18.11 8.64
C ILE A 112 3.99 -18.99 9.10
N SER A 113 4.80 -18.46 10.02
CA SER A 113 5.90 -19.16 10.68
C SER A 113 5.70 -19.13 12.20
N THR A 114 6.26 -20.12 12.88
CA THR A 114 6.26 -20.21 14.34
C THR A 114 7.69 -20.40 14.82
N TYR A 115 8.08 -19.68 15.87
CA TYR A 115 9.39 -19.82 16.47
C TYR A 115 9.28 -19.83 18.00
N ASP A 116 10.14 -20.61 18.65
CA ASP A 116 10.15 -20.76 20.10
C ASP A 116 11.29 -19.95 20.72
N THR A 117 10.98 -19.21 21.78
CA THR A 117 11.96 -18.52 22.62
C THR A 117 12.09 -19.27 23.93
N THR A 118 13.32 -19.52 24.38
CA THR A 118 13.58 -20.15 25.67
C THR A 118 13.10 -19.26 26.82
N ASN A 119 12.39 -19.85 27.78
CA ASN A 119 11.90 -19.21 29.00
C ASN A 119 12.37 -20.01 30.22
N ALA A 120 13.68 -19.97 30.45
CA ALA A 120 14.30 -20.73 31.54
C ALA A 120 13.88 -20.17 32.91
N VAL A 121 13.75 -21.07 33.89
CA VAL A 121 13.59 -20.67 35.29
C VAL A 121 14.97 -20.31 35.83
N ASP A 122 15.09 -19.13 36.40
CA ASP A 122 16.29 -18.70 37.12
C ASP A 122 16.46 -19.59 38.37
N PRO A 123 17.57 -20.32 38.52
CA PRO A 123 17.81 -21.21 39.66
C PRO A 123 17.97 -20.46 40.99
N ASP A 124 18.35 -19.19 40.98
CA ASP A 124 18.63 -18.41 42.19
C ASP A 124 17.38 -17.70 42.72
N THR A 125 16.50 -17.26 41.82
CA THR A 125 15.29 -16.49 42.18
C THR A 125 13.98 -17.26 42.00
N GLY A 126 14.00 -18.38 41.28
CA GLY A 126 12.79 -19.14 40.92
C GLY A 126 11.86 -18.40 39.96
N LEU A 127 12.30 -17.28 39.39
CA LEU A 127 11.53 -16.46 38.45
C LEU A 127 11.77 -16.89 37.01
N GLN A 128 10.90 -16.45 36.11
CA GLN A 128 11.02 -16.60 34.66
C GLN A 128 10.89 -15.24 33.99
N ASP A 129 11.58 -15.05 32.86
CA ASP A 129 11.53 -13.80 32.09
C ASP A 129 10.15 -13.56 31.48
N TYR A 130 9.46 -14.64 31.08
CA TYR A 130 8.14 -14.58 30.49
C TYR A 130 7.12 -15.31 31.35
N ARG A 131 5.94 -14.70 31.52
CA ARG A 131 4.81 -15.35 32.21
C ARG A 131 4.38 -16.60 31.44
N GLY A 132 4.50 -17.78 32.04
CA GLY A 132 4.06 -19.05 31.48
C GLY A 132 4.42 -20.20 32.41
N THR A 133 3.96 -21.41 32.10
CA THR A 133 4.36 -22.64 32.82
C THR A 133 5.36 -23.48 32.02
N GLY A 134 5.55 -23.16 30.73
CA GLY A 134 6.48 -23.85 29.84
C GLY A 134 7.89 -23.28 29.89
N ALA A 135 8.87 -24.14 29.58
CA ALA A 135 10.27 -23.77 29.39
C ALA A 135 10.51 -22.98 28.08
N THR A 136 9.48 -22.83 27.25
CA THR A 136 9.51 -22.06 26.00
C THR A 136 8.25 -21.22 25.84
N VAL A 137 8.39 -20.11 25.12
CA VAL A 137 7.30 -19.25 24.65
C VAL A 137 7.31 -19.28 23.13
N SER A 138 6.24 -19.81 22.54
CA SER A 138 6.04 -19.83 21.10
C SER A 138 5.48 -18.49 20.62
N THR A 139 6.03 -17.97 19.54
CA THR A 139 5.56 -16.77 18.84
C THR A 139 5.21 -17.12 17.41
N ILE A 140 4.11 -16.54 16.93
CA ILE A 140 3.62 -16.70 15.58
C ILE A 140 3.98 -15.44 14.81
N GLN A 141 4.60 -15.62 13.65
CA GLN A 141 4.92 -14.55 12.74
C GLN A 141 4.14 -14.75 11.44
N VAL A 142 3.44 -13.71 11.02
CA VAL A 142 2.66 -13.69 9.78
C VAL A 142 3.22 -12.61 8.88
N THR A 143 3.69 -13.01 7.70
CA THR A 143 4.36 -12.13 6.75
C THR A 143 3.70 -12.17 5.38
N THR A 144 3.82 -11.07 4.64
CA THR A 144 3.46 -11.05 3.22
C THR A 144 4.31 -10.02 2.48
N THR A 145 4.45 -10.24 1.18
CA THR A 145 5.08 -9.31 0.25
C THR A 145 4.06 -9.00 -0.84
N TYR A 146 3.84 -7.72 -1.09
CA TYR A 146 2.86 -7.20 -2.04
C TYR A 146 3.54 -6.19 -2.98
N ASN A 147 3.43 -6.40 -4.28
CA ASN A 147 4.03 -5.57 -5.32
C ASN A 147 3.00 -4.61 -5.89
N TYR A 148 3.04 -3.38 -5.41
CA TYR A 148 2.22 -2.30 -5.92
C TYR A 148 2.76 -1.80 -7.27
N GLY A 149 1.89 -1.62 -8.27
CA GLY A 149 2.16 -0.65 -9.33
C GLY A 149 2.38 -1.16 -10.75
N ALA A 150 1.97 -2.38 -11.08
CA ALA A 150 1.94 -2.87 -12.47
C ALA A 150 1.14 -1.93 -13.42
N THR A 151 0.16 -1.19 -12.90
CA THR A 151 -0.66 -0.21 -13.64
C THR A 151 -0.67 1.19 -12.99
N SER A 152 0.28 1.48 -12.10
CA SER A 152 0.35 2.77 -11.38
C SER A 152 0.72 3.94 -12.28
N LEU A 153 0.35 5.16 -11.89
CA LEU A 153 0.88 6.36 -12.54
C LEU A 153 2.42 6.46 -12.46
N LEU A 154 3.00 5.93 -11.38
CA LEU A 154 4.44 5.95 -11.14
C LEU A 154 5.20 5.14 -12.20
N SER A 155 4.62 4.03 -12.70
CA SER A 155 5.24 3.25 -13.76
C SER A 155 5.35 4.02 -15.08
N TYR A 156 4.42 4.95 -15.36
CA TYR A 156 4.47 5.81 -16.55
C TYR A 156 5.60 6.84 -16.52
N ILE A 157 6.08 7.23 -15.32
CA ILE A 157 7.23 8.13 -15.16
C ILE A 157 8.54 7.36 -14.88
N GLY A 158 8.53 6.04 -15.11
CA GLY A 158 9.73 5.18 -15.02
C GLY A 158 10.09 4.75 -13.60
N ILE A 159 9.19 4.93 -12.62
CA ILE A 159 9.38 4.39 -11.27
C ILE A 159 8.86 2.96 -11.27
N GLY A 160 9.73 2.00 -10.93
CA GLY A 160 9.39 0.58 -10.87
C GLY A 160 8.29 0.26 -9.83
N PRO A 161 7.78 -0.97 -9.82
CA PRO A 161 6.80 -1.39 -8.82
C PRO A 161 7.36 -1.19 -7.41
N ILE A 162 6.49 -0.75 -6.50
CA ILE A 162 6.82 -0.53 -5.09
C ILE A 162 6.49 -1.80 -4.33
N THR A 163 7.51 -2.48 -3.82
CA THR A 163 7.33 -3.65 -2.96
C THR A 163 7.00 -3.22 -1.54
N ILE A 164 5.84 -3.65 -1.05
CA ILE A 164 5.37 -3.46 0.32
C ILE A 164 5.53 -4.79 1.05
N THR A 165 6.39 -4.79 2.07
CA THR A 165 6.54 -5.92 3.00
C THR A 165 5.86 -5.60 4.31
N ALA A 166 5.11 -6.56 4.85
CA ALA A 166 4.51 -6.44 6.18
C ALA A 166 4.72 -7.72 6.99
N SER A 167 4.97 -7.54 8.28
CA SER A 167 5.12 -8.61 9.26
C SER A 167 4.32 -8.25 10.51
N GLN A 168 3.62 -9.21 11.08
CA GLN A 168 2.96 -9.11 12.38
C GLN A 168 3.33 -10.33 13.21
N GLU A 169 3.61 -10.09 14.49
CA GLU A 169 3.96 -11.14 15.43
C GLU A 169 3.00 -11.11 16.61
N GLU A 170 2.52 -12.29 16.98
CA GLU A 170 1.65 -12.48 18.15
C GLU A 170 2.15 -13.69 18.93
N ARG A 171 2.21 -13.55 20.25
CA ARG A 171 2.57 -14.65 21.14
C ARG A 171 1.47 -15.72 21.06
N PHE A 172 1.86 -16.99 20.95
CA PHE A 172 0.91 -18.09 21.08
C PHE A 172 0.43 -18.20 22.53
N VAL A 173 -0.89 -18.20 22.72
CA VAL A 173 -1.53 -18.24 24.04
C VAL A 173 -2.28 -19.56 24.23
N GLY A 174 -2.65 -20.26 23.15
CA GLY A 174 -3.58 -21.37 23.24
C GLY A 174 -4.99 -20.90 23.63
N TYR A 175 -5.85 -21.85 23.99
CA TYR A 175 -7.21 -21.59 24.51
C TYR A 175 -7.25 -21.81 26.02
#